data_AF-M5GGJ0-F1
#
_entry.id   AF-M5GGJ0-F1
#
_cell.length_a   1.000
_cell.length_b   1.000
_cell.length_c   1.000
_cell.angle_alpha   90.00
_cell.angle_beta   90.00
_cell.angle_gamma   90.00
#
_symmetry.space_group_name_H-M   'P 1'
#
loop_
_entity.id
_entity.type
_entity.pdbx_description
1 polymer ?
#
loop_
_entity_poly.entity_id
_entity_poly.type
_entity_poly.pdbx_seq_one_letter_code
_entity_poly.pdbx_strand_id
1 'polypeptide(L)'
;MICSNFPSLCHQLLLRPLRVSSTSYNCCEVLCFVPALLRSSRVSYLSEYERREVLDYPQVYYYGQESEKKMATLDNSTNNYGYDDDRGDYNIIDQDHLHYRYEVITTLGKGSFGQVLQCRDHCTGQSVAVKIIRNKKRFHHQALVEIKILENLRKWDPDEKHHVIKMTEHFYFRNHLCIAMELLSINLYELIKANGFVGFSTTLIRRFTSQMLAALVLMRHHRIVHCDLKPENVLLMHPCKSGLKVIDFGSSCFEHEKVYTYIQSRFYRSPEVILGMNYHMAIDMWSLGCILAELHTGFPVFPGENEQEQLACIMEVLGMPDKYLIEKSSRKRLFFESTGQPRPVVNSKGRRRRPGTKTLQQVLKSDDENFVDFIAKCLIWDPERRLKPQPALRHPFLTAGRRGRVTSPATPAIARQLLSSTSSSLSASTRTRPLQIGAPTPLTARVTNRMGGSGSALPVTPIASTPSISTTLGSASAHRAYRTPQTSGISYSSTSRQMVAKTNGYTVSNVA
;
A
#
# COMPACT_ATOMS: atom_id res chain seq x y z
N MET A 1 -15.20 -4.07 -25.52
CA MET A 1 -14.44 -5.21 -24.96
C MET A 1 -13.52 -4.72 -23.84
N ILE A 2 -14.03 -4.56 -22.61
CA ILE A 2 -13.26 -4.05 -21.45
C ILE A 2 -13.47 -4.91 -20.18
N CYS A 3 -14.49 -5.76 -20.14
CA CYS A 3 -14.90 -6.52 -18.94
C CYS A 3 -14.41 -7.97 -18.90
N SER A 4 -13.57 -8.43 -19.85
CA SER A 4 -13.19 -9.84 -19.97
C SER A 4 -12.17 -10.33 -18.92
N ASN A 5 -11.32 -9.43 -18.39
CA ASN A 5 -10.16 -9.81 -17.56
C ASN A 5 -10.32 -9.50 -16.07
N PHE A 6 -11.51 -9.07 -15.63
CA PHE A 6 -11.84 -8.85 -14.21
C PHE A 6 -12.66 -9.98 -13.55
N PRO A 7 -13.59 -10.70 -14.22
CA PRO A 7 -14.46 -11.67 -13.56
C PRO A 7 -13.73 -12.83 -12.86
N SER A 8 -12.70 -13.40 -13.47
CA SER A 8 -11.94 -14.52 -12.89
C SER A 8 -11.22 -14.14 -11.60
N LEU A 9 -10.55 -12.97 -11.59
CA LEU A 9 -9.85 -12.45 -10.42
C LEU A 9 -10.82 -12.05 -9.30
N CYS A 10 -11.93 -11.42 -9.67
CA CYS A 10 -13.02 -11.07 -8.74
C CYS A 10 -13.59 -12.33 -8.06
N HIS A 11 -13.66 -13.47 -8.76
CA HIS A 11 -14.14 -14.72 -8.19
C HIS A 11 -13.15 -15.39 -7.21
N GLN A 12 -11.83 -15.26 -7.42
CA GLN A 12 -10.80 -15.79 -6.51
C GLN A 12 -10.61 -14.93 -5.25
N LEU A 13 -10.88 -13.62 -5.33
CA LEU A 13 -10.79 -12.70 -4.18
C LEU A 13 -12.04 -12.71 -3.26
N LEU A 14 -13.12 -13.39 -3.66
CA LEU A 14 -14.38 -13.47 -2.89
C LEU A 14 -14.39 -14.64 -1.88
N LEU A 15 -13.58 -14.53 -0.82
CA LEU A 15 -13.68 -15.44 0.33
C LEU A 15 -14.86 -15.09 1.25
N ARG A 16 -15.97 -15.81 1.04
CA ARG A 16 -17.17 -15.93 1.89
C ARG A 16 -18.01 -14.64 2.06
N PRO A 17 -19.35 -14.70 1.86
CA PRO A 17 -20.22 -13.64 2.36
C PRO A 17 -20.26 -13.70 3.89
N LEU A 18 -19.83 -12.62 4.54
CA LEU A 18 -20.14 -12.40 5.96
C LEU A 18 -21.67 -12.34 6.11
N ARG A 19 -22.23 -13.26 6.90
CA ARG A 19 -23.62 -13.15 7.36
C ARG A 19 -23.70 -12.03 8.40
N VAL A 20 -23.76 -10.79 7.93
CA VAL A 20 -24.17 -9.66 8.77
C VAL A 20 -25.62 -9.92 9.19
N SER A 21 -25.86 -10.06 10.49
CA SER A 21 -27.21 -10.12 11.05
C SER A 21 -27.94 -8.82 10.75
N SER A 22 -29.12 -8.90 10.14
CA SER A 22 -29.90 -7.75 9.71
C SER A 22 -30.70 -7.12 10.87
N THR A 23 -30.01 -6.60 11.88
CA THR A 23 -30.57 -5.68 12.88
C THR A 23 -30.28 -4.25 12.47
N SER A 24 -31.34 -3.51 12.13
CA SER A 24 -31.29 -2.12 11.69
C SER A 24 -31.08 -1.16 12.87
N TYR A 25 -29.84 -0.99 13.32
CA TYR A 25 -29.48 0.03 14.30
C TYR A 25 -29.44 1.42 13.65
N ASN A 26 -30.13 2.40 14.27
CA ASN A 26 -30.12 3.80 13.86
C ASN A 26 -28.70 4.37 14.01
N CYS A 27 -28.02 4.62 12.88
CA CYS A 27 -26.66 5.13 12.85
C CYS A 27 -26.59 6.65 13.14
N CYS A 28 -26.94 7.05 14.37
CA CYS A 28 -26.62 8.37 14.97
C CYS A 28 -26.89 8.46 16.48
N GLU A 29 -27.35 7.40 17.16
CA GLU A 29 -27.68 7.45 18.59
C GLU A 29 -26.42 7.41 19.47
N VAL A 30 -26.20 8.45 20.29
CA VAL A 30 -25.16 8.44 21.33
C VAL A 30 -25.54 7.39 22.39
N LEU A 31 -24.78 6.31 22.45
CA LEU A 31 -25.19 5.04 23.09
C LEU A 31 -25.42 5.18 24.61
N CYS A 32 -24.78 6.16 25.27
CA CYS A 32 -25.18 6.61 26.60
C CYS A 32 -24.63 8.00 26.96
N PHE A 33 -25.30 8.70 27.89
CA PHE A 33 -24.71 9.83 28.62
C PHE A 33 -23.81 9.28 29.74
N VAL A 34 -22.57 9.76 29.86
CA VAL A 34 -21.54 9.10 30.71
C VAL A 34 -21.97 8.88 32.18
N PRO A 35 -22.59 9.84 32.89
CA PRO A 35 -23.15 9.60 34.23
C PRO A 35 -24.22 8.51 34.31
N ALA A 36 -24.96 8.23 33.23
CA ALA A 36 -25.93 7.14 33.19
C ALA A 36 -25.24 5.79 32.93
N LEU A 37 -24.21 5.75 32.07
CA LEU A 37 -23.39 4.55 31.85
C LEU A 37 -22.77 4.07 33.16
N LEU A 38 -22.09 4.96 33.88
CA LEU A 38 -21.39 4.68 35.14
C LEU A 38 -22.32 4.31 36.32
N ARG A 39 -23.60 4.70 36.27
CA ARG A 39 -24.63 4.33 37.27
C ARG A 39 -25.43 3.07 36.89
N SER A 40 -25.24 2.54 35.68
CA SER A 40 -25.95 1.36 35.19
C SER A 40 -25.17 0.08 35.45
N SER A 41 -25.86 -1.08 35.35
CA SER A 41 -25.21 -2.39 35.36
C SER A 41 -24.15 -2.57 34.26
N ARG A 42 -24.17 -1.75 33.19
CA ARG A 42 -23.18 -1.77 32.11
C ARG A 42 -21.78 -1.31 32.54
N VAL A 43 -21.63 -0.70 33.72
CA VAL A 43 -20.30 -0.32 34.26
C VAL A 43 -19.39 -1.54 34.50
N SER A 44 -19.95 -2.76 34.58
CA SER A 44 -19.18 -4.02 34.65
C SER A 44 -18.33 -4.31 33.41
N TYR A 45 -18.73 -3.82 32.23
CA TYR A 45 -17.96 -3.95 30.98
C TYR A 45 -16.78 -2.98 30.88
N LEU A 46 -16.68 -2.01 31.80
CA LEU A 46 -15.58 -1.05 31.87
C LEU A 46 -14.57 -1.49 32.94
N SER A 47 -13.30 -1.52 32.55
CA SER A 47 -12.17 -1.62 33.47
C SER A 47 -12.10 -0.44 34.46
N GLU A 48 -11.28 -0.54 35.50
CA GLU A 48 -11.07 0.57 36.43
C GLU A 48 -10.51 1.80 35.71
N TYR A 49 -9.54 1.59 34.82
CA TYR A 49 -8.98 2.63 33.96
C TYR A 49 -10.06 3.33 33.13
N GLU A 50 -10.92 2.55 32.45
CA GLU A 50 -11.99 3.08 31.59
C GLU A 50 -13.06 3.86 32.36
N ARG A 51 -13.36 3.49 33.61
CA ARG A 51 -14.30 4.24 34.47
C ARG A 51 -13.79 5.64 34.81
N ARG A 52 -12.47 5.85 34.75
CA ARG A 52 -11.84 7.18 34.86
C ARG A 52 -11.72 7.84 33.49
N GLU A 53 -11.17 7.15 32.50
CA GLU A 53 -10.92 7.64 31.14
C GLU A 53 -12.20 8.15 30.47
N VAL A 54 -13.32 7.45 30.60
CA VAL A 54 -14.60 7.80 29.95
C VAL A 54 -15.16 9.17 30.40
N LEU A 55 -14.73 9.71 31.54
CA LEU A 55 -15.16 11.03 32.03
C LEU A 55 -14.62 12.18 31.16
N ASP A 56 -13.51 11.96 30.46
CA ASP A 56 -12.90 12.95 29.57
C ASP A 56 -13.58 13.01 28.19
N TYR A 57 -14.55 12.13 27.92
CA TYR A 57 -15.25 12.01 26.63
C TYR A 57 -16.70 12.51 26.74
N PRO A 58 -17.06 13.63 26.08
CA PRO A 58 -18.42 14.20 26.19
C PRO A 58 -19.50 13.36 25.48
N GLN A 59 -19.09 12.43 24.60
CA GLN A 59 -19.98 11.57 23.81
C GLN A 59 -19.38 10.16 23.75
N VAL A 60 -20.18 9.15 24.09
CA VAL A 60 -19.81 7.72 23.99
C VAL A 60 -20.72 7.05 22.97
N TYR A 61 -20.15 6.57 21.89
CA TYR A 61 -20.84 5.83 20.82
C TYR A 61 -20.56 4.33 20.88
N TYR A 62 -19.42 3.91 21.44
CA TYR A 62 -19.07 2.49 21.60
C TYR A 62 -18.04 2.31 22.72
N TYR A 63 -18.14 1.22 23.49
CA TYR A 63 -17.21 0.91 24.59
C TYR A 63 -16.76 -0.57 24.63
N GLY A 64 -17.02 -1.34 23.56
CA GLY A 64 -16.51 -2.70 23.41
C GLY A 64 -17.06 -3.70 24.43
N GLN A 65 -18.37 -3.67 24.70
CA GLN A 65 -19.03 -4.58 25.65
C GLN A 65 -18.90 -6.08 25.31
N GLU A 66 -18.59 -6.42 24.06
CA GLU A 66 -18.41 -7.80 23.55
C GLU A 66 -16.93 -8.18 23.37
N SER A 67 -15.99 -7.30 23.72
CA SER A 67 -14.55 -7.55 23.59
C SER A 67 -13.94 -8.27 24.80
N GLU A 68 -12.94 -9.11 24.54
CA GLU A 68 -12.04 -9.65 25.57
C GLU A 68 -11.00 -8.59 26.00
N LYS A 69 -11.46 -7.36 26.30
CA LYS A 69 -10.59 -6.21 26.59
C LYS A 69 -9.72 -6.43 27.82
N LYS A 70 -8.58 -5.74 27.85
CA LYS A 70 -7.71 -5.68 29.02
C LYS A 70 -8.42 -4.96 30.16
N MET A 71 -8.68 -5.67 31.26
CA MET A 71 -9.17 -5.07 32.51
C MET A 71 -8.02 -4.34 33.23
N ALA A 72 -7.68 -3.15 32.73
CA ALA A 72 -6.61 -2.32 33.27
C ALA A 72 -7.00 -1.63 34.59
N THR A 73 -6.01 -1.51 35.46
CA THR A 73 -6.08 -0.88 36.79
C THR A 73 -5.18 0.35 36.85
N LEU A 74 -5.44 1.26 37.78
CA LEU A 74 -4.74 2.55 37.87
C LEU A 74 -3.38 2.48 38.59
N ASP A 75 -3.10 1.40 39.30
CA ASP A 75 -1.85 1.14 40.04
C ASP A 75 -0.68 0.72 39.14
N ASN A 76 -0.96 -0.16 38.17
CA ASN A 76 0.04 -0.62 37.22
C ASN A 76 0.30 0.44 36.15
N SER A 77 1.34 1.25 36.33
CA SER A 77 1.78 2.25 35.34
C SER A 77 2.72 1.71 34.25
N THR A 78 3.16 0.45 34.33
CA THR A 78 4.15 -0.13 33.40
C THR A 78 3.59 -0.28 31.99
N ASN A 79 4.43 -0.11 30.95
CA ASN A 79 4.07 -0.18 29.53
C ASN A 79 2.70 0.46 29.21
N ASN A 80 2.51 1.72 29.61
CA ASN A 80 1.28 2.50 29.39
C ASN A 80 0.05 1.79 29.96
N TYR A 81 0.05 1.51 31.26
CA TYR A 81 -0.99 0.71 31.93
C TYR A 81 -1.18 -0.70 31.35
N GLY A 82 -0.11 -1.23 30.74
CA GLY A 82 -0.07 -2.48 29.98
C GLY A 82 -0.88 -2.45 28.67
N TYR A 83 -1.25 -1.26 28.16
CA TYR A 83 -1.81 -1.10 26.82
C TYR A 83 -0.73 -1.13 25.72
N ASP A 84 0.55 -0.90 26.04
CA ASP A 84 1.66 -0.99 25.08
C ASP A 84 2.40 -2.33 25.17
N ASP A 85 3.08 -2.73 24.10
CA ASP A 85 4.21 -3.67 24.15
C ASP A 85 5.53 -2.95 24.51
N ASP A 86 6.62 -3.69 24.70
CA ASP A 86 7.95 -3.10 25.02
C ASP A 86 8.47 -2.15 23.92
N ARG A 87 7.94 -2.23 22.70
CA ARG A 87 8.26 -1.38 21.56
C ARG A 87 7.41 -0.11 21.51
N GLY A 88 6.36 -0.01 22.34
CA GLY A 88 5.37 1.06 22.34
C GLY A 88 4.33 0.92 21.21
N ASP A 89 4.11 -0.26 20.67
CA ASP A 89 2.94 -0.55 19.83
C ASP A 89 1.73 -0.84 20.72
N TYR A 90 0.54 -0.34 20.36
CA TYR A 90 -0.68 -0.60 21.13
C TYR A 90 -1.13 -2.06 20.99
N ASN A 91 -1.46 -2.68 22.12
CA ASN A 91 -2.01 -4.03 22.21
C ASN A 91 -3.45 -4.04 21.69
N ILE A 92 -3.61 -4.18 20.36
CA ILE A 92 -4.91 -4.30 19.71
C ILE A 92 -5.68 -5.51 20.23
N ILE A 93 -6.96 -5.29 20.53
CA ILE A 93 -7.95 -6.32 20.84
C ILE A 93 -9.11 -6.09 19.85
N ASP A 94 -9.47 -7.12 19.08
CA ASP A 94 -10.60 -7.02 18.14
C ASP A 94 -11.92 -6.94 18.94
N GLN A 95 -12.90 -6.20 18.42
CA GLN A 95 -14.12 -5.71 19.06
C GLN A 95 -13.92 -4.70 20.22
N ASP A 96 -12.69 -4.36 20.60
CA ASP A 96 -12.47 -3.29 21.59
C ASP A 96 -12.68 -1.89 20.97
N HIS A 97 -12.80 -0.86 21.81
CA HIS A 97 -13.04 0.51 21.40
C HIS A 97 -11.75 1.33 21.28
N LEU A 98 -11.76 2.31 20.37
CA LEU A 98 -10.85 3.46 20.37
C LEU A 98 -11.69 4.73 20.53
N HIS A 99 -11.23 5.65 21.40
CA HIS A 99 -11.81 6.99 21.56
C HIS A 99 -13.35 6.98 21.77
N TYR A 100 -13.84 5.98 22.51
CA TYR A 100 -15.25 5.64 22.74
C TYR A 100 -16.18 5.72 21.51
N ARG A 101 -15.66 5.43 20.32
CA ARG A 101 -16.38 5.62 19.04
C ARG A 101 -16.07 4.60 17.95
N TYR A 102 -14.82 4.17 17.84
CA TYR A 102 -14.39 3.24 16.81
C TYR A 102 -14.27 1.83 17.40
N GLU A 103 -15.09 0.90 16.92
CA GLU A 103 -14.94 -0.52 17.19
C GLU A 103 -13.84 -1.09 16.28
N VAL A 104 -12.87 -1.81 16.85
CA VAL A 104 -11.84 -2.51 16.07
C VAL A 104 -12.43 -3.75 15.43
N ILE A 105 -12.37 -3.88 14.10
CA ILE A 105 -12.88 -5.05 13.38
C ILE A 105 -11.75 -6.04 13.08
N THR A 106 -10.60 -5.55 12.60
CA THR A 106 -9.38 -6.36 12.44
C THR A 106 -8.16 -5.47 12.14
N THR A 107 -6.95 -6.04 12.24
CA THR A 107 -5.71 -5.37 11.79
C THR A 107 -5.51 -5.52 10.27
N LEU A 108 -5.45 -4.40 9.55
CA LEU A 108 -5.13 -4.35 8.11
C LEU A 108 -3.61 -4.42 7.84
N GLY A 109 -2.79 -3.94 8.76
CA GLY A 109 -1.33 -3.99 8.62
C GLY A 109 -0.56 -3.54 9.86
N LYS A 110 0.70 -3.95 9.96
CA LYS A 110 1.66 -3.54 11.01
C LYS A 110 2.99 -3.13 10.38
N GLY A 111 3.68 -2.13 10.94
CA GLY A 111 4.93 -1.62 10.38
C GLY A 111 5.84 -0.88 11.37
N SER A 112 6.79 -0.12 10.84
CA SER A 112 7.72 0.69 11.64
C SER A 112 7.06 1.87 12.35
N PHE A 113 5.94 2.37 11.82
CA PHE A 113 5.24 3.55 12.31
C PHE A 113 4.17 3.24 13.36
N GLY A 114 3.81 1.97 13.54
CA GLY A 114 2.64 1.53 14.30
C GLY A 114 1.78 0.56 13.48
N GLN A 115 0.47 0.65 13.61
CA GLN A 115 -0.48 -0.30 13.03
C GLN A 115 -1.66 0.39 12.33
N VAL A 116 -2.23 -0.26 11.31
CA VAL A 116 -3.43 0.18 10.61
C VAL A 116 -4.53 -0.85 10.82
N LEU A 117 -5.71 -0.38 11.22
CA LEU A 117 -6.87 -1.17 11.59
C LEU A 117 -8.04 -0.88 10.65
N GLN A 118 -8.87 -1.88 10.40
CA GLN A 118 -10.24 -1.67 9.95
C GLN A 118 -11.09 -1.45 11.18
N CYS A 119 -11.81 -0.33 11.22
CA CYS A 119 -12.72 -0.01 12.32
C CYS A 119 -14.13 0.28 11.81
N ARG A 120 -15.12 0.12 12.69
CA ARG A 120 -16.49 0.57 12.51
C ARG A 120 -16.67 1.85 13.32
N ASP A 121 -16.99 2.96 12.65
CA ASP A 121 -17.31 4.23 13.30
C ASP A 121 -18.79 4.23 13.69
N HIS A 122 -19.06 4.14 15.00
CA HIS A 122 -20.43 4.12 15.53
C HIS A 122 -21.12 5.49 15.50
N CYS A 123 -20.38 6.59 15.31
CA CYS A 123 -20.99 7.91 15.12
C CYS A 123 -21.56 8.09 13.70
N THR A 124 -20.88 7.57 12.67
CA THR A 124 -21.25 7.79 11.26
C THR A 124 -21.89 6.58 10.59
N GLY A 125 -21.83 5.39 11.21
CA GLY A 125 -22.28 4.14 10.61
C GLY A 125 -21.42 3.72 9.40
N GLN A 126 -20.17 4.18 9.31
CA GLN A 126 -19.24 3.85 8.22
C GLN A 126 -18.10 2.95 8.69
N SER A 127 -17.45 2.28 7.74
CA SER A 127 -16.23 1.51 8.00
C SER A 127 -15.03 2.34 7.54
N VAL A 128 -14.04 2.48 8.41
CA VAL A 128 -12.91 3.40 8.27
C VAL A 128 -11.58 2.68 8.48
N ALA A 129 -10.48 3.28 8.01
CA ALA A 129 -9.13 2.84 8.34
C ALA A 129 -8.56 3.74 9.46
N VAL A 130 -8.11 3.16 10.57
CA VAL A 130 -7.47 3.90 11.68
C VAL A 130 -6.00 3.50 11.79
N LYS A 131 -5.10 4.47 11.60
CA LYS A 131 -3.65 4.31 11.78
C LYS A 131 -3.27 4.76 13.19
N ILE A 132 -2.97 3.79 14.07
CA ILE A 132 -2.46 4.04 15.42
C ILE A 132 -0.94 4.16 15.32
N ILE A 133 -0.40 5.32 15.70
CA ILE A 133 1.04 5.62 15.67
C ILE A 133 1.72 5.09 16.93
N ARG A 134 2.86 4.42 16.77
CA ARG A 134 3.67 3.88 17.87
C ARG A 134 4.04 4.96 18.89
N ASN A 135 3.85 4.66 20.17
CA ASN A 135 4.11 5.54 21.33
C ASN A 135 5.62 5.75 21.58
N LYS A 136 6.29 6.44 20.65
CA LYS A 136 7.66 6.98 20.81
C LYS A 136 7.76 8.33 20.10
N LYS A 137 8.41 9.31 20.73
CA LYS A 137 8.50 10.73 20.29
C LYS A 137 8.87 10.93 18.81
N ARG A 138 9.72 10.07 18.23
CA ARG A 138 10.11 10.13 16.80
C ARG A 138 8.92 9.87 15.86
N PHE A 139 8.13 8.83 16.11
CA PHE A 139 6.99 8.47 15.26
C PHE A 139 5.83 9.46 15.44
N HIS A 140 5.62 9.92 16.67
CA HIS A 140 4.68 11.01 16.98
C HIS A 140 4.98 12.30 16.19
N HIS A 141 6.22 12.81 16.27
CA HIS A 141 6.60 14.02 15.52
C HIS A 141 6.47 13.83 14.00
N GLN A 142 6.81 12.65 13.48
CA GLN A 142 6.69 12.32 12.07
C GLN A 142 5.21 12.22 11.62
N ALA A 143 4.31 11.72 12.48
CA ALA A 143 2.87 11.69 12.22
C ALA A 143 2.22 13.08 12.24
N LEU A 144 2.74 14.04 13.00
CA LEU A 144 2.30 15.44 12.90
C LEU A 144 2.62 16.06 11.53
N VAL A 145 3.74 15.66 10.89
CA VAL A 145 4.06 16.06 9.51
C VAL A 145 3.12 15.38 8.51
N GLU A 146 2.80 14.10 8.72
CA GLU A 146 1.79 13.38 7.93
C GLU A 146 0.42 14.06 7.99
N ILE A 147 -0.06 14.44 9.19
CA ILE A 147 -1.32 15.19 9.38
C ILE A 147 -1.26 16.55 8.68
N LYS A 148 -0.19 17.33 8.87
CA LYS A 148 0.03 18.63 8.17
C LYS A 148 -0.03 18.48 6.65
N ILE A 149 0.43 17.35 6.10
CA ILE A 149 0.36 17.06 4.67
C ILE A 149 -1.06 16.65 4.26
N LEU A 150 -1.68 15.70 4.97
CA LEU A 150 -3.02 15.17 4.66
C LEU A 150 -4.13 16.24 4.74
N GLU A 151 -4.07 17.12 5.75
CA GLU A 151 -4.99 18.26 5.83
C GLU A 151 -4.88 19.19 4.63
N ASN A 152 -3.66 19.47 4.19
CA ASN A 152 -3.41 20.38 3.08
C ASN A 152 -3.81 19.75 1.75
N LEU A 153 -3.52 18.46 1.53
CA LEU A 153 -4.01 17.71 0.38
C LEU A 153 -5.55 17.74 0.31
N ARG A 154 -6.25 17.55 1.44
CA ARG A 154 -7.72 17.67 1.53
C ARG A 154 -8.25 19.08 1.24
N LYS A 155 -7.47 20.13 1.55
CA LYS A 155 -7.81 21.53 1.22
C LYS A 155 -7.54 21.87 -0.26
N TRP A 156 -6.60 21.19 -0.90
CA TRP A 156 -6.19 21.43 -2.30
C TRP A 156 -6.88 20.53 -3.33
N ASP A 157 -7.45 19.40 -2.92
CA ASP A 157 -8.22 18.48 -3.78
C ASP A 157 -9.66 18.23 -3.26
N PRO A 158 -10.50 19.28 -3.10
CA PRO A 158 -11.86 19.14 -2.56
C PRO A 158 -12.78 18.29 -3.46
N ASP A 159 -12.47 18.19 -4.75
CA ASP A 159 -13.19 17.37 -5.73
C ASP A 159 -12.67 15.92 -5.84
N GLU A 160 -11.64 15.56 -5.07
CA GLU A 160 -10.98 14.23 -5.08
C GLU A 160 -10.45 13.79 -6.47
N LYS A 161 -10.01 14.75 -7.29
CA LYS A 161 -9.53 14.56 -8.67
C LYS A 161 -8.08 14.08 -8.76
N HIS A 162 -7.31 14.17 -7.67
CA HIS A 162 -5.88 13.88 -7.64
C HIS A 162 -5.53 12.56 -6.94
N HIS A 163 -6.50 11.71 -6.64
CA HIS A 163 -6.25 10.31 -6.25
C HIS A 163 -5.32 10.13 -5.03
N VAL A 164 -5.53 10.93 -3.98
CA VAL A 164 -4.84 10.81 -2.67
C VAL A 164 -5.80 10.35 -1.58
N ILE A 165 -5.28 9.71 -0.53
CA ILE A 165 -6.06 9.27 0.63
C ILE A 165 -6.68 10.45 1.40
N LYS A 166 -7.95 10.32 1.78
CA LYS A 166 -8.71 11.29 2.55
C LYS A 166 -8.65 10.98 4.04
N MET A 167 -7.92 11.80 4.80
CA MET A 167 -8.03 11.84 6.26
C MET A 167 -9.37 12.46 6.66
N THR A 168 -10.15 11.77 7.50
CA THR A 168 -11.38 12.30 8.07
C THR A 168 -11.08 13.21 9.26
N GLU A 169 -10.26 12.72 10.19
CA GLU A 169 -9.88 13.36 11.46
C GLU A 169 -8.63 12.71 12.06
N HIS A 170 -8.09 13.30 13.14
CA HIS A 170 -7.05 12.71 13.97
C HIS A 170 -7.35 12.99 15.44
N PHE A 171 -6.92 12.11 16.34
CA PHE A 171 -7.19 12.19 17.78
C PHE A 171 -6.09 11.52 18.60
N TYR A 172 -6.09 11.75 19.92
CA TYR A 172 -5.25 11.00 20.85
C TYR A 172 -6.08 9.97 21.61
N PHE A 173 -5.53 8.78 21.82
CA PHE A 173 -6.17 7.71 22.62
C PHE A 173 -5.09 6.93 23.35
N ARG A 174 -5.18 6.83 24.69
CA ARG A 174 -4.23 6.08 25.55
C ARG A 174 -2.77 6.35 25.18
N ASN A 175 -2.36 7.62 25.14
CA ASN A 175 -1.03 8.11 24.71
C ASN A 175 -0.61 7.90 23.24
N HIS A 176 -1.39 7.19 22.42
CA HIS A 176 -1.16 7.11 20.98
C HIS A 176 -1.81 8.28 20.23
N LEU A 177 -1.16 8.70 19.13
CA LEU A 177 -1.77 9.54 18.11
C LEU A 177 -2.41 8.62 17.06
N CYS A 178 -3.67 8.88 16.73
CA CYS A 178 -4.48 8.09 15.81
C CYS A 178 -4.94 8.96 14.63
N ILE A 179 -4.83 8.41 13.42
CA ILE A 179 -5.25 9.08 12.17
C ILE A 179 -6.36 8.25 11.53
N ALA A 180 -7.56 8.83 11.38
CA ALA A 180 -8.70 8.17 10.75
C ALA A 180 -8.82 8.58 9.27
N MET A 181 -9.09 7.61 8.41
CA MET A 181 -9.11 7.73 6.95
C MET A 181 -10.26 6.92 6.35
N GLU A 182 -10.62 7.22 5.11
CA GLU A 182 -11.50 6.35 4.31
C GLU A 182 -10.95 4.90 4.24
N LEU A 183 -11.84 3.91 4.27
CA LEU A 183 -11.46 2.51 4.06
C LEU A 183 -11.38 2.19 2.57
N LEU A 184 -10.19 1.80 2.11
CA LEU A 184 -9.95 1.35 0.73
C LEU A 184 -9.88 -0.19 0.65
N SER A 185 -9.74 -0.71 -0.58
CA SER A 185 -9.56 -2.13 -0.86
C SER A 185 -8.06 -2.50 -0.99
N ILE A 186 -7.76 -3.66 -1.58
CA ILE A 186 -6.39 -4.20 -1.66
C ILE A 186 -5.40 -3.25 -2.35
N ASN A 187 -4.14 -3.35 -1.93
CA ASN A 187 -3.02 -2.66 -2.56
C ASN A 187 -2.59 -3.33 -3.87
N LEU A 188 -1.78 -2.64 -4.67
CA LEU A 188 -1.34 -3.15 -5.97
C LEU A 188 -0.38 -4.36 -5.86
N TYR A 189 0.33 -4.54 -4.75
CA TYR A 189 1.16 -5.74 -4.53
C TYR A 189 0.30 -7.01 -4.38
N GLU A 190 -0.72 -6.95 -3.52
CA GLU A 190 -1.68 -8.05 -3.35
C GLU A 190 -2.49 -8.28 -4.64
N LEU A 191 -2.73 -7.25 -5.46
CA LEU A 191 -3.31 -7.41 -6.80
C LEU A 191 -2.38 -8.17 -7.76
N ILE A 192 -1.07 -7.87 -7.81
CA ILE A 192 -0.07 -8.60 -8.62
C ILE A 192 -0.02 -10.08 -8.21
N LYS A 193 0.01 -10.33 -6.89
CA LYS A 193 0.02 -11.66 -6.28
C LYS A 193 -1.26 -12.46 -6.55
N ALA A 194 -2.42 -11.82 -6.48
CA ALA A 194 -3.70 -12.44 -6.87
C ALA A 194 -3.72 -12.81 -8.37
N ASN A 195 -3.08 -12.00 -9.21
CA ASN A 195 -2.86 -12.27 -10.64
C ASN A 195 -1.66 -13.22 -10.91
N GLY A 196 -1.24 -14.00 -9.90
CA GLY A 196 -0.22 -15.05 -10.03
C GLY A 196 1.16 -14.58 -10.48
N PHE A 197 1.49 -13.29 -10.31
CA PHE A 197 2.72 -12.67 -10.82
C PHE A 197 2.89 -12.77 -12.35
N VAL A 198 1.79 -12.92 -13.10
CA VAL A 198 1.80 -12.95 -14.59
C VAL A 198 1.99 -11.56 -15.20
N GLY A 199 1.72 -10.50 -14.42
CA GLY A 199 1.74 -9.11 -14.89
C GLY A 199 0.44 -8.67 -15.59
N PHE A 200 0.33 -7.37 -15.86
CA PHE A 200 -0.88 -6.74 -16.38
C PHE A 200 -0.71 -6.16 -17.79
N SER A 201 -1.83 -6.11 -18.53
CA SER A 201 -1.88 -5.45 -19.84
C SER A 201 -1.54 -3.96 -19.75
N THR A 202 -0.82 -3.43 -20.74
CA THR A 202 -0.42 -2.01 -20.75
C THR A 202 -1.63 -1.06 -20.71
N THR A 203 -2.80 -1.52 -21.17
CA THR A 203 -4.08 -0.78 -21.06
C THR A 203 -4.60 -0.62 -19.63
N LEU A 204 -4.40 -1.59 -18.73
CA LEU A 204 -4.72 -1.42 -17.31
C LEU A 204 -3.66 -0.52 -16.63
N ILE A 205 -2.38 -0.77 -16.92
CA ILE A 205 -1.25 -0.01 -16.37
C ILE A 205 -1.37 1.48 -16.75
N ARG A 206 -1.77 1.80 -17.98
CA ARG A 206 -2.07 3.16 -18.47
C ARG A 206 -3.13 3.88 -17.62
N ARG A 207 -4.16 3.16 -17.14
CA ARG A 207 -5.18 3.72 -16.24
C ARG A 207 -4.64 3.97 -14.83
N PHE A 208 -3.85 3.05 -14.28
CA PHE A 208 -3.20 3.24 -12.99
C PHE A 208 -2.19 4.40 -13.04
N THR A 209 -1.34 4.44 -14.08
CA THR A 209 -0.37 5.52 -14.35
C THR A 209 -1.05 6.88 -14.37
N SER A 210 -2.18 7.02 -15.07
CA SER A 210 -2.90 8.29 -15.20
C SER A 210 -3.39 8.83 -13.85
N GLN A 211 -3.82 7.95 -12.94
CA GLN A 211 -4.30 8.30 -11.61
C GLN A 211 -3.14 8.61 -10.65
N MET A 212 -2.08 7.78 -10.65
CA MET A 212 -0.86 8.05 -9.86
C MET A 212 -0.18 9.36 -10.29
N LEU A 213 -0.18 9.67 -11.59
CA LEU A 213 0.34 10.96 -12.08
C LEU A 213 -0.49 12.16 -11.62
N ALA A 214 -1.80 12.02 -11.41
CA ALA A 214 -2.61 13.10 -10.85
C ALA A 214 -2.17 13.43 -9.40
N ALA A 215 -1.92 12.40 -8.57
CA ALA A 215 -1.37 12.57 -7.23
C ALA A 215 0.01 13.25 -7.27
N LEU A 216 0.90 12.79 -8.15
CA LEU A 216 2.23 13.39 -8.34
C LEU A 216 2.19 14.81 -8.92
N VAL A 217 1.17 15.16 -9.71
CA VAL A 217 0.93 16.53 -10.19
C VAL A 217 0.59 17.46 -9.03
N LEU A 218 -0.32 17.05 -8.14
CA LEU A 218 -0.70 17.83 -6.95
C LEU A 218 0.47 17.99 -5.99
N MET A 219 1.10 16.88 -5.59
CA MET A 219 2.28 16.90 -4.72
C MET A 219 3.39 17.79 -5.30
N ARG A 220 3.64 17.72 -6.61
CA ARG A 220 4.62 18.59 -7.27
C ARG A 220 4.24 20.07 -7.21
N HIS A 221 2.97 20.42 -7.39
CA HIS A 221 2.53 21.82 -7.35
C HIS A 221 2.82 22.45 -5.98
N HIS A 222 2.61 21.69 -4.89
CA HIS A 222 2.85 22.13 -3.52
C HIS A 222 4.22 21.73 -2.94
N ARG A 223 5.14 21.24 -3.79
CA ARG A 223 6.51 20.81 -3.42
C ARG A 223 6.57 19.77 -2.29
N ILE A 224 5.60 18.85 -2.25
CA ILE A 224 5.64 17.64 -1.42
C ILE A 224 6.44 16.56 -2.15
N VAL A 225 7.23 15.81 -1.39
CA VAL A 225 7.88 14.57 -1.81
C VAL A 225 7.27 13.42 -1.01
N HIS A 226 6.81 12.37 -1.69
CA HIS A 226 6.13 11.24 -1.02
C HIS A 226 7.13 10.39 -0.22
N CYS A 227 8.34 10.19 -0.77
CA CYS A 227 9.47 9.49 -0.17
C CYS A 227 9.30 7.99 0.10
N ASP A 228 8.13 7.38 -0.18
CA ASP A 228 7.93 5.92 -0.10
C ASP A 228 6.79 5.41 -1.01
N LEU A 229 6.73 5.90 -2.25
CA LEU A 229 5.80 5.40 -3.26
C LEU A 229 6.21 3.97 -3.68
N LYS A 230 5.28 3.01 -3.56
CA LYS A 230 5.46 1.57 -3.83
C LYS A 230 4.11 0.89 -4.07
N PRO A 231 4.03 -0.33 -4.65
CA PRO A 231 2.75 -1.01 -4.91
C PRO A 231 1.90 -1.26 -3.65
N GLU A 232 2.53 -1.41 -2.48
CA GLU A 232 1.84 -1.54 -1.19
C GLU A 232 1.16 -0.22 -0.75
N ASN A 233 1.68 0.94 -1.17
CA ASN A 233 1.19 2.28 -0.81
C ASN A 233 0.26 2.88 -1.91
N VAL A 234 -0.29 2.03 -2.78
CA VAL A 234 -1.29 2.40 -3.79
C VAL A 234 -2.44 1.39 -3.71
N LEU A 235 -3.63 1.84 -3.33
CA LEU A 235 -4.78 0.98 -3.03
C LEU A 235 -5.91 1.19 -4.04
N LEU A 236 -6.61 0.10 -4.38
CA LEU A 236 -7.85 0.16 -5.14
C LEU A 236 -8.96 0.75 -4.26
N MET A 237 -9.76 1.67 -4.81
CA MET A 237 -10.95 2.21 -4.12
C MET A 237 -12.09 1.19 -4.01
N HIS A 238 -12.06 0.12 -4.80
CA HIS A 238 -13.08 -0.94 -4.80
C HIS A 238 -12.54 -2.19 -5.51
N PRO A 239 -12.72 -3.42 -4.97
CA PRO A 239 -11.95 -4.60 -5.40
C PRO A 239 -12.08 -4.92 -6.90
N CYS A 240 -13.28 -4.82 -7.46
CA CYS A 240 -13.53 -5.11 -8.89
C CYS A 240 -13.74 -3.83 -9.73
N LYS A 241 -13.01 -2.74 -9.43
CA LYS A 241 -12.90 -1.51 -10.25
C LYS A 241 -11.43 -1.07 -10.36
N SER A 242 -11.03 -0.44 -11.48
CA SER A 242 -9.65 0.05 -11.68
C SER A 242 -9.38 1.47 -11.14
N GLY A 243 -10.17 1.93 -10.16
CA GLY A 243 -9.98 3.23 -9.50
C GLY A 243 -9.03 3.08 -8.31
N LEU A 244 -8.05 3.97 -8.15
CA LEU A 244 -7.05 3.90 -7.07
C LEU A 244 -6.87 5.23 -6.32
N LYS A 245 -6.23 5.15 -5.15
CA LYS A 245 -5.67 6.27 -4.38
C LYS A 245 -4.27 5.92 -3.86
N VAL A 246 -3.43 6.95 -3.72
CA VAL A 246 -2.09 6.89 -3.11
C VAL A 246 -2.20 7.12 -1.59
N ILE A 247 -1.49 6.33 -0.78
CA ILE A 247 -1.61 6.30 0.69
C ILE A 247 -0.26 6.46 1.41
N ASP A 248 -0.30 6.49 2.75
CA ASP A 248 0.87 6.46 3.65
C ASP A 248 1.86 7.62 3.43
N PHE A 249 1.41 8.82 3.81
CA PHE A 249 2.22 10.04 3.79
C PHE A 249 3.17 10.13 5.01
N GLY A 250 3.30 9.05 5.79
CA GLY A 250 4.14 8.97 6.99
C GLY A 250 5.64 9.17 6.71
N SER A 251 6.12 8.89 5.49
CA SER A 251 7.50 9.18 5.09
C SER A 251 7.66 10.53 4.36
N SER A 252 6.56 11.23 4.08
CA SER A 252 6.55 12.41 3.20
C SER A 252 7.03 13.67 3.89
N CYS A 253 7.52 14.62 3.09
CA CYS A 253 7.97 15.92 3.57
C CYS A 253 7.76 17.01 2.50
N PHE A 254 7.80 18.27 2.92
CA PHE A 254 7.98 19.37 1.99
C PHE A 254 9.45 19.42 1.54
N GLU A 255 9.70 19.83 0.29
CA GLU A 255 11.03 19.86 -0.34
C GLU A 255 12.09 20.66 0.45
N HIS A 256 11.64 21.61 1.29
CA HIS A 256 12.47 22.46 2.16
C HIS A 256 12.53 21.97 3.63
N GLU A 257 11.69 21.01 4.02
CA GLU A 257 11.63 20.41 5.37
C GLU A 257 12.20 18.97 5.38
N LYS A 258 13.29 18.72 4.63
CA LYS A 258 13.88 17.38 4.45
C LYS A 258 14.74 16.96 5.67
N VAL A 259 14.24 15.99 6.43
CA VAL A 259 14.90 15.47 7.65
C VAL A 259 15.80 14.25 7.39
N TYR A 260 15.43 13.35 6.47
CA TYR A 260 16.07 12.05 6.33
C TYR A 260 16.81 11.89 4.99
N THR A 261 18.00 11.28 5.04
CA THR A 261 18.82 10.93 3.86
C THR A 261 18.60 9.50 3.37
N TYR A 262 18.20 8.58 4.24
CA TYR A 262 17.84 7.19 3.91
C TYR A 262 16.32 7.06 3.87
N ILE A 263 15.76 7.09 2.65
CA ILE A 263 14.31 7.07 2.36
C ILE A 263 14.00 6.10 1.22
N GLN A 264 12.71 5.92 0.89
CA GLN A 264 12.16 4.98 -0.10
C GLN A 264 12.41 3.49 0.21
N SER A 265 11.40 2.66 0.01
CA SER A 265 11.52 1.20 0.01
C SER A 265 12.43 0.73 -1.14
N ARG A 266 13.36 -0.18 -0.85
CA ARG A 266 14.63 -0.33 -1.59
C ARG A 266 14.48 -0.51 -3.11
N PHE A 267 13.56 -1.36 -3.57
CA PHE A 267 13.38 -1.65 -4.99
C PHE A 267 12.91 -0.44 -5.81
N TYR A 268 12.24 0.51 -5.15
CA TYR A 268 11.68 1.73 -5.74
C TYR A 268 12.53 2.97 -5.40
N ARG A 269 13.70 2.78 -4.76
CA ARG A 269 14.62 3.85 -4.36
C ARG A 269 15.42 4.37 -5.55
N SER A 270 15.49 5.70 -5.62
CA SER A 270 16.19 6.45 -6.66
C SER A 270 17.72 6.43 -6.50
N PRO A 271 18.49 6.56 -7.59
CA PRO A 271 19.95 6.53 -7.53
C PRO A 271 20.52 7.70 -6.73
N GLU A 272 19.92 8.90 -6.80
CA GLU A 272 20.36 10.07 -6.02
C GLU A 272 20.30 9.84 -4.50
N VAL A 273 19.29 9.11 -4.00
CA VAL A 273 19.17 8.75 -2.57
C VAL A 273 20.24 7.72 -2.19
N ILE A 274 20.45 6.69 -3.02
CA ILE A 274 21.51 5.68 -2.78
C ILE A 274 22.89 6.34 -2.75
N LEU A 275 23.16 7.23 -3.69
CA LEU A 275 24.43 7.93 -3.86
C LEU A 275 24.66 9.12 -2.91
N GLY A 276 23.63 9.53 -2.15
CA GLY A 276 23.70 10.66 -1.23
C GLY A 276 23.88 12.00 -1.95
N MET A 277 23.15 12.22 -3.04
CA MET A 277 22.94 13.53 -3.64
C MET A 277 21.70 14.21 -3.05
N ASN A 278 21.57 15.52 -3.21
CA ASN A 278 20.34 16.24 -2.83
C ASN A 278 19.15 15.74 -3.67
N TYR A 279 18.09 15.31 -2.98
CA TYR A 279 16.86 14.80 -3.59
C TYR A 279 15.69 15.79 -3.52
N HIS A 280 14.68 15.53 -4.33
CA HIS A 280 13.44 16.30 -4.49
C HIS A 280 12.35 15.40 -5.12
N MET A 281 11.21 15.97 -5.54
CA MET A 281 10.05 15.29 -6.17
C MET A 281 10.38 14.29 -7.30
N ALA A 282 11.56 14.35 -7.91
CA ALA A 282 11.97 13.42 -8.96
C ALA A 282 12.15 11.97 -8.46
N ILE A 283 12.34 11.75 -7.15
CA ILE A 283 12.46 10.40 -6.59
C ILE A 283 11.15 9.60 -6.72
N ASP A 284 10.00 10.27 -6.65
CA ASP A 284 8.70 9.62 -6.71
C ASP A 284 8.33 9.25 -8.17
N MET A 285 8.83 10.02 -9.15
CA MET A 285 8.78 9.66 -10.57
C MET A 285 9.68 8.45 -10.91
N TRP A 286 10.81 8.29 -10.21
CA TRP A 286 11.62 7.07 -10.31
C TRP A 286 10.86 5.87 -9.72
N SER A 287 10.27 6.02 -8.53
CA SER A 287 9.44 4.97 -7.91
C SER A 287 8.27 4.57 -8.80
N LEU A 288 7.58 5.54 -9.43
CA LEU A 288 6.56 5.27 -10.46
C LEU A 288 7.12 4.39 -11.59
N GLY A 289 8.30 4.71 -12.13
CA GLY A 289 8.97 3.89 -13.15
C GLY A 289 9.14 2.43 -12.71
N CYS A 290 9.62 2.20 -11.48
CA CYS A 290 9.74 0.85 -10.93
C CYS A 290 8.38 0.15 -10.75
N ILE A 291 7.37 0.82 -10.21
CA ILE A 291 6.03 0.27 -9.96
C ILE A 291 5.35 -0.17 -11.27
N LEU A 292 5.44 0.65 -12.32
CA LEU A 292 4.82 0.32 -13.60
C LEU A 292 5.53 -0.84 -14.31
N ALA A 293 6.85 -0.95 -14.18
CA ALA A 293 7.63 -2.09 -14.68
C ALA A 293 7.27 -3.40 -13.95
N GLU A 294 7.06 -3.33 -12.64
CA GLU A 294 6.64 -4.47 -11.82
C GLU A 294 5.17 -4.87 -12.07
N LEU A 295 4.26 -3.91 -12.24
CA LEU A 295 2.90 -4.16 -12.70
C LEU A 295 2.86 -4.84 -14.08
N HIS A 296 3.83 -4.59 -14.96
CA HIS A 296 3.87 -5.23 -16.28
C HIS A 296 4.47 -6.63 -16.26
N THR A 297 5.55 -6.83 -15.51
CA THR A 297 6.33 -8.08 -15.51
C THR A 297 5.96 -9.07 -14.41
N GLY A 298 5.24 -8.61 -13.37
CA GLY A 298 4.97 -9.34 -12.14
C GLY A 298 6.10 -9.30 -11.10
N PHE A 299 7.24 -8.68 -11.37
CA PHE A 299 8.42 -8.71 -10.49
C PHE A 299 9.15 -7.35 -10.42
N PRO A 300 9.79 -7.00 -9.28
CA PRO A 300 10.54 -5.76 -9.16
C PRO A 300 11.66 -5.64 -10.21
N VAL A 301 11.69 -4.52 -10.94
CA VAL A 301 12.67 -4.26 -12.01
C VAL A 301 14.12 -4.19 -11.51
N PHE A 302 14.32 -3.71 -10.27
CA PHE A 302 15.62 -3.64 -9.59
C PHE A 302 15.55 -4.34 -8.22
N PRO A 303 15.66 -5.68 -8.17
CA PRO A 303 15.54 -6.45 -6.94
C PRO A 303 16.92 -6.61 -6.27
N GLY A 304 17.39 -5.57 -5.58
CA GLY A 304 18.66 -5.58 -4.83
C GLY A 304 18.52 -6.03 -3.38
N GLU A 305 19.41 -6.91 -2.93
CA GLU A 305 19.47 -7.41 -1.54
C GLU A 305 19.89 -6.30 -0.54
N ASN A 306 20.76 -5.39 -0.98
CA ASN A 306 21.34 -4.28 -0.21
C ASN A 306 21.53 -3.05 -1.11
N GLU A 307 22.05 -1.93 -0.60
CA GLU A 307 22.21 -0.69 -1.40
C GLU A 307 23.21 -0.83 -2.55
N GLN A 308 24.30 -1.58 -2.33
CA GLN A 308 25.33 -1.83 -3.34
C GLN A 308 24.77 -2.69 -4.48
N GLU A 309 24.03 -3.75 -4.17
CA GLU A 309 23.36 -4.55 -5.20
C GLU A 309 22.21 -3.78 -5.85
N GLN A 310 21.49 -2.91 -5.12
CA GLN A 310 20.45 -2.07 -5.71
C GLN A 310 21.03 -1.17 -6.81
N LEU A 311 22.16 -0.50 -6.55
CA LEU A 311 22.83 0.29 -7.59
C LEU A 311 23.40 -0.61 -8.71
N ALA A 312 23.89 -1.81 -8.40
CA ALA A 312 24.36 -2.75 -9.41
C ALA A 312 23.21 -3.30 -10.30
N CYS A 313 22.00 -3.45 -9.77
CA CYS A 313 20.79 -3.77 -10.55
C CYS A 313 20.48 -2.64 -11.53
N ILE A 314 20.54 -1.39 -11.06
CA ILE A 314 20.29 -0.20 -11.89
C ILE A 314 21.32 -0.12 -13.02
N MET A 315 22.61 -0.24 -12.68
CA MET A 315 23.68 -0.20 -13.68
C MET A 315 23.61 -1.36 -14.69
N GLU A 316 23.16 -2.56 -14.29
CA GLU A 316 22.98 -3.71 -15.19
C GLU A 316 22.09 -3.39 -16.41
N VAL A 317 21.13 -2.47 -16.25
CA VAL A 317 20.08 -2.14 -17.23
C VAL A 317 20.26 -0.73 -17.84
N LEU A 318 20.77 0.23 -17.06
CA LEU A 318 20.87 1.64 -17.45
C LEU A 318 22.32 2.10 -17.73
N GLY A 319 23.28 1.19 -17.76
CA GLY A 319 24.70 1.51 -17.93
C GLY A 319 25.30 2.25 -16.71
N MET A 320 26.42 2.93 -16.94
CA MET A 320 27.04 3.79 -15.91
C MET A 320 26.35 5.15 -15.84
N PRO A 321 26.24 5.77 -14.65
CA PRO A 321 25.87 7.19 -14.55
C PRO A 321 26.97 8.10 -15.12
N ASP A 322 26.57 9.27 -15.62
CA ASP A 322 27.50 10.31 -16.08
C ASP A 322 28.49 10.72 -14.99
N LYS A 323 29.75 11.04 -15.37
CA LYS A 323 30.83 11.37 -14.41
C LYS A 323 30.46 12.46 -13.41
N TYR A 324 29.79 13.54 -13.85
CA TYR A 324 29.39 14.63 -12.95
C TYR A 324 28.39 14.19 -11.86
N LEU A 325 27.56 13.18 -12.11
CA LEU A 325 26.68 12.59 -11.09
C LEU A 325 27.52 11.83 -10.06
N ILE A 326 28.48 11.02 -10.50
CA ILE A 326 29.44 10.35 -9.62
C ILE A 326 30.21 11.38 -8.79
N GLU A 327 30.63 12.50 -9.39
CA GLU A 327 31.38 13.55 -8.72
C GLU A 327 30.55 14.27 -7.63
N LYS A 328 29.29 14.61 -7.94
CA LYS A 328 28.28 15.22 -7.04
C LYS A 328 27.84 14.30 -5.89
N SER A 329 28.09 12.99 -5.99
CA SER A 329 27.62 11.97 -5.04
C SER A 329 28.47 11.88 -3.77
N SER A 330 27.92 12.27 -2.61
CA SER A 330 28.66 12.22 -1.34
C SER A 330 29.09 10.79 -0.94
N ARG A 331 28.28 9.78 -1.25
CA ARG A 331 28.54 8.37 -0.91
C ARG A 331 29.36 7.62 -1.95
N LYS A 332 29.88 8.28 -2.99
CA LYS A 332 30.52 7.64 -4.17
C LYS A 332 31.55 6.56 -3.85
N ARG A 333 32.37 6.73 -2.79
CA ARG A 333 33.41 5.78 -2.37
C ARG A 333 32.89 4.38 -2.00
N LEU A 334 31.61 4.25 -1.60
CA LEU A 334 30.97 2.97 -1.29
C LEU A 334 30.66 2.13 -2.55
N PHE A 335 30.50 2.79 -3.70
CA PHE A 335 29.97 2.20 -4.93
C PHE A 335 30.99 2.20 -6.08
N PHE A 336 31.92 3.16 -6.07
CA PHE A 336 32.94 3.35 -7.09
C PHE A 336 34.36 3.35 -6.48
N GLU A 337 35.31 2.97 -7.31
CA GLU A 337 36.75 3.06 -7.05
C GLU A 337 37.28 4.49 -7.35
N SER A 338 38.53 4.77 -6.99
CA SER A 338 39.19 6.05 -7.32
C SER A 338 39.30 6.30 -8.83
N THR A 339 39.29 5.23 -9.63
CA THR A 339 39.25 5.22 -11.10
C THR A 339 37.89 5.60 -11.70
N GLY A 340 36.85 5.76 -10.86
CA GLY A 340 35.46 5.93 -11.29
C GLY A 340 34.76 4.63 -11.74
N GLN A 341 35.47 3.50 -11.74
CA GLN A 341 34.88 2.19 -12.07
C GLN A 341 33.95 1.71 -10.94
N PRO A 342 32.87 0.98 -11.25
CA PRO A 342 31.95 0.44 -10.25
C PRO A 342 32.60 -0.72 -9.51
N ARG A 343 32.52 -0.71 -8.18
CA ARG A 343 33.04 -1.79 -7.34
C ARG A 343 32.34 -3.12 -7.67
N PRO A 344 33.06 -4.25 -7.76
CA PRO A 344 32.43 -5.55 -7.97
C PRO A 344 31.42 -5.88 -6.86
N VAL A 345 30.16 -6.11 -7.23
CA VAL A 345 29.12 -6.63 -6.32
C VAL A 345 28.74 -8.05 -6.75
N VAL A 346 28.70 -8.95 -5.79
CA VAL A 346 28.23 -10.34 -5.91
C VAL A 346 27.08 -10.50 -4.92
N ASN A 347 25.97 -11.08 -5.35
CA ASN A 347 24.80 -11.28 -4.50
C ASN A 347 24.77 -12.66 -3.82
N SER A 348 23.76 -12.92 -2.98
CA SER A 348 23.61 -14.18 -2.23
C SER A 348 23.66 -15.46 -3.06
N LYS A 349 23.42 -15.36 -4.38
CA LYS A 349 23.41 -16.47 -5.34
C LYS A 349 24.70 -16.55 -6.17
N GLY A 350 25.77 -15.87 -5.76
CA GLY A 350 27.05 -15.83 -6.47
C GLY A 350 27.03 -15.03 -7.78
N ARG A 351 25.93 -14.33 -8.11
CA ARG A 351 25.80 -13.61 -9.38
C ARG A 351 26.50 -12.26 -9.30
N ARG A 352 27.57 -12.08 -10.08
CA ARG A 352 28.20 -10.76 -10.32
C ARG A 352 27.46 -10.02 -11.42
N ARG A 353 26.95 -8.81 -11.13
CA ARG A 353 26.34 -7.91 -12.12
C ARG A 353 27.42 -7.07 -12.81
N ARG A 354 27.15 -6.59 -14.03
CA ARG A 354 28.04 -5.71 -14.81
C ARG A 354 27.19 -4.62 -15.50
N PRO A 355 27.67 -3.37 -15.63
CA PRO A 355 26.88 -2.31 -16.27
C PRO A 355 26.49 -2.63 -17.72
N GLY A 356 25.30 -2.22 -18.14
CA GLY A 356 24.84 -2.26 -19.54
C GLY A 356 24.66 -3.65 -20.17
N THR A 357 24.78 -4.75 -19.40
CA THR A 357 24.61 -6.12 -19.93
C THR A 357 23.17 -6.52 -20.26
N LYS A 358 22.19 -5.65 -20.00
CA LYS A 358 20.78 -5.80 -20.40
C LYS A 358 20.23 -4.49 -20.92
N THR A 359 19.26 -4.56 -21.83
CA THR A 359 18.42 -3.41 -22.18
C THR A 359 17.17 -3.36 -21.30
N LEU A 360 16.57 -2.18 -21.17
CA LEU A 360 15.29 -2.02 -20.47
C LEU A 360 14.17 -2.88 -21.12
N GLN A 361 14.14 -2.96 -22.45
CA GLN A 361 13.17 -3.78 -23.20
C GLN A 361 13.27 -5.27 -22.83
N GLN A 362 14.49 -5.82 -22.71
CA GLN A 362 14.72 -7.21 -22.29
C GLN A 362 14.25 -7.49 -20.86
N VAL A 363 14.33 -6.51 -19.96
CA VAL A 363 13.85 -6.65 -18.58
C VAL A 363 12.34 -6.51 -18.49
N LEU A 364 11.75 -5.58 -19.25
CA LEU A 364 10.30 -5.36 -19.33
C LEU A 364 9.56 -6.45 -20.13
N LYS A 365 10.25 -7.21 -20.99
CA LYS A 365 9.68 -8.22 -21.91
C LYS A 365 8.53 -7.66 -22.75
N SER A 366 8.70 -6.44 -23.27
CA SER A 366 7.62 -5.64 -23.84
C SER A 366 8.02 -4.98 -25.15
N ASP A 367 7.18 -5.12 -26.17
CA ASP A 367 7.35 -4.51 -27.49
C ASP A 367 6.46 -3.27 -27.69
N ASP A 368 5.75 -2.83 -26.64
CA ASP A 368 5.08 -1.52 -26.60
C ASP A 368 6.15 -0.43 -26.43
N GLU A 369 6.76 0.01 -27.54
CA GLU A 369 7.84 1.02 -27.56
C GLU A 369 7.49 2.26 -26.73
N ASN A 370 6.22 2.70 -26.78
CA ASN A 370 5.73 3.85 -26.06
C ASN A 370 5.77 3.62 -24.54
N PHE A 371 5.45 2.41 -24.08
CA PHE A 371 5.60 2.01 -22.68
C PHE A 371 7.07 1.93 -22.28
N VAL A 372 7.93 1.28 -23.07
CA VAL A 372 9.37 1.17 -22.78
C VAL A 372 10.02 2.55 -22.66
N ASP A 373 9.70 3.46 -23.58
CA ASP A 373 10.13 4.86 -23.60
C ASP A 373 9.60 5.67 -22.39
N PHE A 374 8.33 5.47 -22.01
CA PHE A 374 7.78 6.08 -20.78
C PHE A 374 8.56 5.64 -19.53
N ILE A 375 8.84 4.33 -19.39
CA ILE A 375 9.62 3.80 -18.27
C ILE A 375 11.06 4.32 -18.31
N ALA A 376 11.71 4.35 -19.49
CA ALA A 376 13.05 4.89 -19.66
C ALA A 376 13.16 6.36 -19.19
N LYS A 377 12.18 7.18 -19.55
CA LYS A 377 12.10 8.60 -19.15
C LYS A 377 11.81 8.80 -17.64
N CYS A 378 11.10 7.87 -17.01
CA CYS A 378 10.95 7.82 -15.55
C CYS A 378 12.24 7.36 -14.83
N LEU A 379 13.06 6.51 -15.46
CA LEU A 379 14.28 5.94 -14.91
C LEU A 379 15.56 6.66 -15.35
N ILE A 380 15.50 7.94 -15.74
CA ILE A 380 16.70 8.73 -16.06
C ILE A 380 17.55 8.93 -14.79
N TRP A 381 18.86 8.67 -14.91
CA TRP A 381 19.86 8.84 -13.84
C TRP A 381 19.82 10.23 -13.20
N ASP A 382 19.89 11.29 -14.01
CA ASP A 382 19.82 12.68 -13.55
C ASP A 382 18.36 13.08 -13.19
N PRO A 383 18.08 13.43 -11.92
CA PRO A 383 16.73 13.81 -11.50
C PRO A 383 16.23 15.13 -12.12
N GLU A 384 17.11 15.98 -12.65
CA GLU A 384 16.67 17.22 -13.33
C GLU A 384 16.19 16.97 -14.76
N ARG A 385 16.81 16.03 -15.47
CA ARG A 385 16.39 15.57 -16.81
C ARG A 385 15.27 14.53 -16.77
N ARG A 386 15.01 13.90 -15.62
CA ARG A 386 13.95 12.90 -15.42
C ARG A 386 12.55 13.45 -15.73
N LEU A 387 11.68 12.59 -16.25
CA LEU A 387 10.31 12.94 -16.60
C LEU A 387 9.57 13.56 -15.42
N LYS A 388 8.91 14.70 -15.66
CA LYS A 388 8.14 15.45 -14.66
C LYS A 388 6.62 15.13 -14.84
N PRO A 389 5.80 15.10 -13.77
CA PRO A 389 4.42 14.60 -13.82
C PRO A 389 3.51 15.28 -14.87
N GLN A 390 3.56 16.60 -15.01
CA GLN A 390 2.73 17.34 -15.97
C GLN A 390 3.07 17.01 -17.44
N PRO A 391 4.36 16.96 -17.86
CA PRO A 391 4.76 16.34 -19.13
C PRO A 391 4.35 14.87 -19.28
N ALA A 392 4.47 14.05 -18.23
CA ALA A 392 4.15 12.62 -18.28
C ALA A 392 2.70 12.36 -18.70
N LEU A 393 1.74 13.16 -18.22
CA LEU A 393 0.32 13.10 -18.62
C LEU A 393 0.06 13.32 -20.13
N ARG A 394 1.03 13.87 -20.87
CA ARG A 394 0.97 14.12 -22.32
C ARG A 394 1.74 13.09 -23.15
N HIS A 395 2.41 12.12 -22.50
CA HIS A 395 3.26 11.15 -23.19
C HIS A 395 2.47 10.26 -24.16
N PRO A 396 3.03 9.88 -25.33
CA PRO A 396 2.43 8.93 -26.28
C PRO A 396 1.82 7.68 -25.62
N PHE A 397 2.50 7.09 -24.64
CA PHE A 397 1.99 5.97 -23.85
C PHE A 397 0.59 6.20 -23.26
N LEU A 398 0.31 7.40 -22.76
CA LEU A 398 -0.97 7.73 -22.13
C LEU A 398 -2.00 8.30 -23.11
N THR A 399 -1.54 9.03 -24.14
CA THR A 399 -2.42 9.61 -25.15
C THR A 399 -2.88 8.59 -26.19
N ALA A 400 -2.09 7.57 -26.54
CA ALA A 400 -2.49 6.50 -27.47
C ALA A 400 -3.71 5.68 -26.99
N GLY A 401 -3.92 5.59 -25.67
CA GLY A 401 -5.14 5.00 -25.10
C GLY A 401 -6.39 5.87 -25.25
N ARG A 402 -6.21 7.17 -25.55
CA ARG A 402 -7.29 8.14 -25.81
C ARG A 402 -7.62 8.18 -27.29
N ARG A 403 -7.97 7.03 -27.90
CA ARG A 403 -8.65 7.06 -29.20
C ARG A 403 -9.88 7.95 -29.06
N GLY A 404 -9.97 9.00 -29.89
CA GLY A 404 -11.04 9.97 -29.80
C GLY A 404 -12.42 9.32 -29.95
N ARG A 405 -13.46 10.00 -29.48
CA ARG A 405 -14.82 9.71 -29.96
C ARG A 405 -14.76 9.78 -31.48
N VAL A 406 -14.99 8.66 -32.16
CA VAL A 406 -15.22 8.66 -33.61
C VAL A 406 -16.55 9.36 -33.81
N THR A 407 -16.51 10.65 -34.12
CA THR A 407 -17.63 11.37 -34.70
C THR A 407 -17.84 10.79 -36.08
N SER A 408 -18.80 9.87 -36.21
CA SER A 408 -19.25 9.36 -37.51
C SER A 408 -19.51 10.55 -38.45
N PRO A 409 -19.00 10.54 -39.69
CA PRO A 409 -19.31 11.60 -40.64
C PRO A 409 -20.82 11.74 -40.79
N ALA A 410 -21.34 12.96 -40.64
CA ALA A 410 -22.77 13.22 -40.79
C ALA A 410 -23.16 13.05 -42.27
N THR A 411 -24.01 12.06 -42.57
CA THR A 411 -24.53 11.84 -43.92
C THR A 411 -25.42 13.02 -44.32
N PRO A 412 -25.18 13.70 -45.47
CA PRO A 412 -25.99 14.83 -45.89
C PRO A 412 -27.38 14.35 -46.36
N ALA A 413 -28.38 14.50 -45.50
CA ALA A 413 -29.75 14.07 -45.75
C ALA A 413 -30.51 15.01 -46.71
N ILE A 414 -30.22 14.94 -48.01
CA ILE A 414 -31.07 15.53 -49.06
C ILE A 414 -32.08 14.47 -49.53
N ALA A 415 -33.20 14.38 -48.82
CA ALA A 415 -34.44 13.75 -49.28
C ALA A 415 -35.62 14.56 -48.72
N ARG A 416 -36.56 14.95 -49.58
CA ARG A 416 -37.66 15.87 -49.19
C ARG A 416 -38.73 15.16 -48.36
N GLN A 417 -39.41 15.95 -47.54
CA GLN A 417 -40.72 15.61 -46.98
C GLN A 417 -41.68 15.20 -48.10
N LEU A 418 -42.44 14.13 -47.89
CA LEU A 418 -43.75 13.92 -48.51
C LEU A 418 -44.59 13.02 -47.60
N LEU A 419 -45.91 13.24 -47.63
CA LEU A 419 -46.98 12.45 -46.99
C LEU A 419 -47.02 12.46 -45.45
N SER A 420 -47.93 13.30 -44.95
CA SER A 420 -48.52 13.29 -43.61
C SER A 420 -49.61 12.22 -43.46
N SER A 421 -50.10 12.01 -42.22
CA SER A 421 -51.40 11.37 -41.85
C SER A 421 -51.58 9.90 -42.29
N THR A 422 -52.09 9.00 -41.45
CA THR A 422 -53.33 9.11 -40.66
C THR A 422 -53.27 8.38 -39.31
N SER A 423 -54.33 8.52 -38.52
CA SER A 423 -54.51 7.90 -37.20
C SER A 423 -55.77 7.04 -37.13
N SER A 424 -55.70 5.83 -36.58
CA SER A 424 -56.86 5.20 -35.91
C SER A 424 -56.48 4.03 -34.99
N SER A 425 -57.23 3.95 -33.90
CA SER A 425 -57.22 2.94 -32.83
C SER A 425 -57.58 1.51 -33.26
N LEU A 426 -57.25 0.53 -32.40
CA LEU A 426 -58.20 -0.49 -31.91
C LEU A 426 -57.71 -1.13 -30.59
N SER A 427 -58.56 -1.91 -29.90
CA SER A 427 -58.45 -2.13 -28.45
C SER A 427 -58.95 -3.50 -27.93
N ALA A 428 -58.41 -3.94 -26.79
CA ALA A 428 -58.88 -5.06 -25.92
C ALA A 428 -58.70 -6.49 -26.52
N SER A 429 -58.84 -7.63 -25.79
CA SER A 429 -59.23 -7.85 -24.38
C SER A 429 -58.74 -9.20 -23.78
N THR A 430 -58.39 -9.21 -22.48
CA THR A 430 -58.59 -10.28 -21.44
C THR A 430 -58.30 -11.79 -21.62
N ARG A 431 -57.64 -12.37 -20.58
CA ARG A 431 -57.76 -13.75 -20.00
C ARG A 431 -57.10 -14.90 -20.81
N THR A 432 -56.65 -16.04 -20.22
CA THR A 432 -56.85 -16.63 -18.86
C THR A 432 -55.60 -17.38 -18.29
N ARG A 433 -55.65 -17.71 -16.99
CA ARG A 433 -54.74 -18.52 -16.12
C ARG A 433 -54.72 -20.06 -16.46
N PRO A 434 -54.05 -20.95 -15.68
CA PRO A 434 -52.66 -21.01 -15.16
C PRO A 434 -52.02 -22.45 -15.28
N LEU A 435 -50.82 -22.69 -14.72
CA LEU A 435 -50.52 -23.83 -13.78
C LEU A 435 -49.06 -23.78 -13.25
N GLN A 436 -48.67 -24.76 -12.40
CA GLN A 436 -47.56 -24.63 -11.44
C GLN A 436 -46.83 -25.96 -11.14
N ILE A 437 -45.60 -25.88 -10.59
CA ILE A 437 -44.81 -26.95 -9.91
C ILE A 437 -44.12 -27.99 -10.83
N GLY A 438 -42.85 -28.31 -10.51
CA GLY A 438 -42.14 -29.50 -11.04
C GLY A 438 -40.62 -29.37 -11.10
N ALA A 439 -39.90 -29.83 -10.07
CA ALA A 439 -38.47 -30.16 -10.14
C ALA A 439 -38.30 -31.69 -10.15
N PRO A 440 -37.19 -32.23 -10.69
CA PRO A 440 -36.20 -32.83 -9.78
C PRO A 440 -34.72 -32.69 -10.23
N THR A 441 -33.82 -33.28 -9.44
CA THR A 441 -32.35 -33.19 -9.53
C THR A 441 -31.73 -34.53 -10.06
N PRO A 442 -30.41 -34.86 -10.00
CA PRO A 442 -29.70 -35.34 -11.20
C PRO A 442 -29.00 -36.73 -11.08
N LEU A 443 -28.10 -37.02 -12.02
CA LEU A 443 -26.95 -37.98 -12.03
C LEU A 443 -27.05 -39.17 -13.00
N THR A 444 -26.00 -39.33 -13.84
CA THR A 444 -25.38 -40.52 -14.48
C THR A 444 -24.60 -40.04 -15.73
N ALA A 445 -23.62 -40.73 -16.34
CA ALA A 445 -22.57 -41.65 -15.88
C ALA A 445 -21.53 -41.86 -17.04
N ARG A 446 -20.43 -42.59 -16.76
CA ARG A 446 -19.41 -43.14 -17.70
C ARG A 446 -20.02 -43.97 -18.87
N VAL A 447 -19.32 -44.35 -19.97
CA VAL A 447 -17.86 -44.60 -20.16
C VAL A 447 -17.17 -43.67 -21.19
N THR A 448 -16.48 -43.98 -22.31
CA THR A 448 -16.08 -45.23 -23.04
C THR A 448 -14.80 -44.97 -23.89
N ASN A 449 -14.22 -46.01 -24.53
CA ASN A 449 -12.91 -45.99 -25.21
C ASN A 449 -12.94 -45.77 -26.74
N ARG A 450 -11.76 -45.42 -27.33
CA ARG A 450 -11.18 -46.10 -28.52
C ARG A 450 -9.64 -46.09 -28.47
N MET A 451 -8.96 -46.85 -29.33
CA MET A 451 -7.60 -47.41 -29.08
C MET A 451 -6.51 -46.95 -30.07
N GLY A 452 -5.25 -46.99 -29.61
CA GLY A 452 -4.03 -47.22 -30.42
C GLY A 452 -3.37 -46.00 -31.09
N GLY A 453 -2.03 -45.90 -31.17
CA GLY A 453 -0.98 -46.76 -30.59
C GLY A 453 0.45 -46.41 -31.09
N SER A 454 1.46 -47.10 -30.53
CA SER A 454 2.90 -47.14 -30.92
C SER A 454 3.83 -45.99 -30.44
N GLY A 455 5.03 -46.32 -29.93
CA GLY A 455 6.15 -45.37 -29.75
C GLY A 455 6.90 -45.38 -28.41
N SER A 456 7.80 -46.34 -28.22
CA SER A 456 9.00 -46.40 -27.32
C SER A 456 9.62 -45.09 -26.79
N ALA A 457 10.35 -45.05 -25.65
CA ALA A 457 10.59 -45.99 -24.54
C ALA A 457 11.34 -45.27 -23.37
N LEU A 458 11.38 -45.84 -22.16
CA LEU A 458 12.16 -45.35 -21.02
C LEU A 458 12.85 -46.52 -20.24
N PRO A 459 14.08 -46.34 -19.71
CA PRO A 459 14.71 -47.29 -18.78
C PRO A 459 14.18 -47.19 -17.34
N VAL A 460 14.47 -48.21 -16.52
CA VAL A 460 13.87 -48.44 -15.19
C VAL A 460 14.93 -48.47 -14.07
N THR A 461 14.52 -48.11 -12.85
CA THR A 461 15.31 -48.14 -11.59
C THR A 461 15.49 -49.56 -11.01
N PRO A 462 16.64 -49.88 -10.38
CA PRO A 462 16.77 -51.01 -9.45
C PRO A 462 16.57 -50.62 -7.98
N ILE A 463 16.18 -51.59 -7.14
CA ILE A 463 15.98 -51.47 -5.68
C ILE A 463 16.71 -52.62 -4.97
N ALA A 464 17.38 -52.33 -3.86
CA ALA A 464 17.92 -53.27 -2.85
C ALA A 464 18.15 -52.45 -1.56
N SER A 465 17.51 -52.65 -0.39
CA SER A 465 17.26 -53.81 0.49
C SER A 465 18.14 -53.73 1.75
N THR A 466 17.55 -53.96 2.92
CA THR A 466 18.11 -53.71 4.27
C THR A 466 19.04 -54.83 4.78
N PRO A 467 19.77 -54.58 5.89
CA PRO A 467 19.39 -55.26 7.14
C PRO A 467 19.38 -54.36 8.40
N SER A 468 18.88 -54.91 9.51
CA SER A 468 18.95 -54.40 10.90
C SER A 468 20.08 -55.14 11.67
N ILE A 469 20.45 -54.86 12.93
CA ILE A 469 19.83 -54.16 14.09
C ILE A 469 20.93 -53.23 14.74
N SER A 470 20.93 -52.67 15.97
CA SER A 470 20.16 -52.77 17.24
C SER A 470 20.15 -51.44 18.04
N THR A 471 19.42 -51.46 19.16
CA THR A 471 19.11 -50.42 20.17
C THR A 471 20.20 -49.46 20.66
N THR A 472 19.83 -48.19 20.90
CA THR A 472 19.99 -47.50 22.22
C THR A 472 19.12 -46.22 22.31
N LEU A 473 18.91 -45.68 23.51
CA LEU A 473 17.98 -44.56 23.79
C LEU A 473 18.67 -43.18 23.72
N GLY A 474 17.91 -42.11 23.42
CA GLY A 474 18.37 -40.72 23.55
C GLY A 474 17.53 -39.70 22.77
N SER A 475 16.37 -39.30 23.29
CA SER A 475 15.43 -38.43 22.57
C SER A 475 15.91 -36.97 22.46
N ALA A 476 16.22 -36.53 21.23
CA ALA A 476 16.31 -35.12 20.87
C ALA A 476 15.73 -34.90 19.46
N SER A 477 14.62 -34.15 19.35
CA SER A 477 13.99 -33.79 18.08
C SER A 477 13.48 -32.35 18.11
N ALA A 478 14.15 -31.46 17.37
CA ALA A 478 13.70 -30.09 17.20
C ALA A 478 12.75 -29.96 15.99
N HIS A 479 11.57 -29.38 16.20
CA HIS A 479 10.68 -29.03 15.09
C HIS A 479 11.20 -27.79 14.34
N ARG A 480 11.58 -27.99 13.07
CA ARG A 480 12.25 -27.01 12.22
C ARG A 480 11.27 -26.01 11.60
N ALA A 481 10.95 -24.95 12.34
CA ALA A 481 10.19 -23.82 11.80
C ALA A 481 11.02 -22.99 10.79
N TYR A 482 10.39 -22.50 9.72
CA TYR A 482 11.03 -21.62 8.75
C TYR A 482 11.20 -20.21 9.33
N ARG A 483 12.44 -19.79 9.57
CA ARG A 483 12.78 -18.50 10.17
C ARG A 483 12.87 -17.40 9.09
N THR A 484 11.94 -16.46 9.09
CA THR A 484 12.03 -15.22 8.30
C THR A 484 13.24 -14.38 8.74
N PRO A 485 13.87 -13.60 7.83
CA PRO A 485 15.07 -12.83 8.17
C PRO A 485 14.77 -11.73 9.20
N GLN A 486 15.38 -11.82 10.38
CA GLN A 486 15.40 -10.71 11.33
C GLN A 486 16.32 -9.62 10.81
N THR A 487 15.84 -8.38 10.70
CA THR A 487 16.68 -7.21 10.42
C THR A 487 17.51 -6.89 11.66
N SER A 488 18.79 -7.23 11.64
CA SER A 488 19.73 -6.94 12.72
C SER A 488 19.81 -5.44 13.01
N GLY A 489 19.41 -5.03 14.22
CA GLY A 489 19.64 -3.67 14.70
C GLY A 489 21.12 -3.48 15.02
N ILE A 490 21.83 -2.67 14.24
CA ILE A 490 23.22 -2.29 14.55
C ILE A 490 23.19 -1.10 15.51
N SER A 491 23.60 -1.34 16.75
CA SER A 491 23.89 -0.29 17.72
C SER A 491 25.21 0.40 17.37
N TYR A 492 25.18 1.74 17.32
CA TYR A 492 26.39 2.56 17.22
C TYR A 492 26.51 3.45 18.45
N SER A 493 27.55 3.22 19.24
CA SER A 493 28.02 4.15 20.26
C SER A 493 28.62 5.38 19.58
N SER A 494 28.12 6.57 19.92
CA SER A 494 28.69 7.85 19.47
C SER A 494 29.49 8.47 20.62
N THR A 495 30.82 8.48 20.49
CA THR A 495 31.71 9.04 21.51
C THR A 495 31.68 10.57 21.44
N SER A 496 30.89 11.21 22.29
CA SER A 496 30.80 12.67 22.38
C SER A 496 32.12 13.29 22.87
N ARG A 497 32.87 13.93 21.97
CA ARG A 497 33.90 14.90 22.36
C ARG A 497 33.23 16.17 22.87
N GLN A 498 33.46 16.52 24.14
CA GLN A 498 33.05 17.81 24.69
C GLN A 498 33.83 18.95 24.02
N MET A 499 33.11 19.93 23.48
CA MET A 499 33.65 21.27 23.19
C MET A 499 33.39 22.13 24.43
N VAL A 500 34.43 22.61 25.10
CA VAL A 500 34.30 23.50 26.27
C VAL A 500 34.05 24.92 25.80
N ALA A 501 32.82 25.41 25.97
CA ALA A 501 32.49 26.82 25.80
C ALA A 501 32.94 27.61 27.05
N LYS A 502 33.78 28.64 26.86
CA LYS A 502 34.14 29.58 27.94
C LYS A 502 32.98 30.57 28.16
N THR A 503 32.39 30.56 29.35
CA THR A 503 31.49 31.60 29.82
C THR A 503 32.28 32.76 30.42
N ASN A 504 32.36 33.90 29.71
CA ASN A 504 32.75 35.16 30.33
C ASN A 504 31.54 35.70 31.12
N GLY A 505 31.69 35.86 32.43
CA GLY A 505 30.68 36.51 33.26
C GLY A 505 30.75 38.04 33.13
N TYR A 506 29.60 38.70 33.17
CA TYR A 506 29.48 40.12 33.45
C TYR A 506 28.39 40.34 34.50
N THR A 507 28.81 40.87 35.65
CA THR A 507 27.93 41.29 36.74
C THR A 507 27.35 42.66 36.42
N VAL A 508 26.04 42.87 36.64
CA VAL A 508 25.43 44.20 36.72
C VAL A 508 24.55 44.24 37.97
N SER A 509 24.68 45.33 38.73
CA SER A 509 24.12 45.49 40.08
C SER A 509 22.74 46.15 40.08
N ASN A 510 21.95 45.91 41.14
CA ASN A 510 20.75 46.67 41.44
C ASN A 510 21.08 48.15 41.72
N VAL A 511 20.25 49.07 41.22
CA VAL A 511 19.99 50.39 41.83
C VAL A 511 18.53 50.77 41.53
N ALA A 512 17.82 51.31 42.53
CA ALA A 512 16.45 51.85 42.50
C ALA A 512 15.35 50.83 42.12
#